data_AF-A0A956QVK3-F1
#
_entry.id   AF-A0A956QVK3-F1
#
_cell.length_a   1.000
_cell.length_b   1.000
_cell.length_c   1.000
_cell.angle_alpha   90.00
_cell.angle_beta   90.00
_cell.angle_gamma   90.00
#
_symmetry.space_group_name_H-M   'P 1'
#
loop_
_entity.id
_entity.type
_entity.pdbx_description
1 polymer ?
#
loop_
_entity_poly.entity_id
_entity_poly.type
_entity_poly.pdbx_seq_one_letter_code
_entity_poly.pdbx_strand_id
1 'polypeptide(L)'
;MDQDQPDEIYYEGMLVFCRILKAAPGGYLVSVASIAQPTFMYSSNTYEKDQEVRARIESIDSEGVILKDASDELSGKRKQSQKRKRGIDLFPPPFEPKKKKAIRGKAKNTILAELASQCFTGCLTLENNRQKSRGAMLLYLGRAVGCVHTSMKRPMTESTPDSLETLLPLVPDAGSKISIHELPDEIVLPMASIFLGYPVARQDDYTALDYLEYICPWLSENRGIAILAVTFAKAPATALIFIYKGMFTGAYLVEHAAYVLDLNKVKELVRLDREASLDVAILPPELGPDLGYTLD
;
A
#
# COMPACT_ATOMS: atom_id res chain seq x y z
N MET A 1 3.97 39.67 5.83
CA MET A 1 4.82 38.49 6.00
C MET A 1 4.03 37.55 6.88
N ASP A 2 3.05 36.87 6.27
CA ASP A 2 2.33 35.80 6.95
C ASP A 2 3.04 34.51 6.56
N GLN A 3 3.59 33.83 7.57
CA GLN A 3 4.11 32.48 7.40
C GLN A 3 2.91 31.54 7.39
N ASP A 4 2.50 31.10 6.19
CA ASP A 4 1.68 29.91 6.01
C ASP A 4 2.44 28.72 6.62
N GLN A 5 2.07 28.34 7.84
CA GLN A 5 2.33 26.99 8.31
C GLN A 5 1.35 26.05 7.60
N PRO A 6 1.79 24.89 7.08
CA PRO A 6 0.86 23.91 6.58
C PRO A 6 0.02 23.41 7.76
N ASP A 7 -1.27 23.69 7.75
CA ASP A 7 -2.24 23.06 8.63
C ASP A 7 -2.21 21.55 8.36
N GLU A 8 -1.42 20.80 9.13
CA GLU A 8 -1.50 19.35 9.16
C GLU A 8 -2.87 18.97 9.72
N ILE A 9 -3.79 18.60 8.83
CA ILE A 9 -5.16 18.23 9.20
C ILE A 9 -5.14 16.85 9.86
N TYR A 10 -5.12 16.83 11.18
CA TYR A 10 -5.46 15.65 11.95
C TYR A 10 -6.95 15.32 11.81
N TYR A 11 -7.28 14.03 11.79
CA TYR A 11 -8.67 13.57 11.80
C TYR A 11 -8.83 12.36 12.72
N GLU A 12 -10.05 12.16 13.22
CA GLU A 12 -10.39 11.03 14.08
C GLU A 12 -10.09 9.70 13.38
N GLY A 13 -9.43 8.81 14.11
CA GLY A 13 -8.96 7.54 13.61
C GLY A 13 -7.55 7.58 12.99
N MET A 14 -6.91 8.73 12.84
CA MET A 14 -5.53 8.81 12.37
C MET A 14 -4.55 8.21 13.39
N LEU A 15 -3.54 7.48 12.92
CA LEU A 15 -2.43 6.99 13.75
C LEU A 15 -1.31 8.03 13.79
N VAL A 16 -0.84 8.33 15.00
CA VAL A 16 0.25 9.27 15.27
C VAL A 16 1.30 8.60 16.16
N PHE A 17 2.53 9.08 16.07
CA PHE A 17 3.56 8.80 17.05
C PHE A 17 3.57 9.92 18.07
N CYS A 18 3.67 9.56 19.34
CA CYS A 18 3.78 10.50 20.42
C CYS A 18 4.87 10.08 21.39
N ARG A 19 5.47 11.06 22.07
CA ARG A 19 6.51 10.82 23.08
C ARG A 19 5.91 11.00 24.46
N ILE A 20 6.13 10.05 25.36
CA ILE A 20 5.65 10.10 26.74
C ILE A 20 6.37 11.23 27.48
N LEU A 21 5.62 12.22 27.96
CA LEU A 21 6.17 13.31 28.77
C LEU A 21 6.11 12.96 30.26
N LYS A 22 4.96 12.45 30.72
CA LYS A 22 4.76 11.98 32.09
C LYS A 22 3.52 11.11 32.24
N ALA A 23 3.52 10.24 33.24
CA ALA A 23 2.35 9.49 33.66
C ALA A 23 1.29 10.40 34.30
N ALA A 24 0.02 10.06 34.08
CA ALA A 24 -1.14 10.74 34.64
C ALA A 24 -2.23 9.72 35.01
N PRO A 25 -3.21 10.06 35.88
CA PRO A 25 -4.30 9.14 36.19
C PRO A 25 -5.04 8.69 34.92
N GLY A 26 -5.06 7.38 34.65
CA GLY A 26 -5.74 6.79 33.48
C GLY A 26 -4.94 6.82 32.17
N GLY A 27 -3.67 7.26 32.16
CA GLY A 27 -2.87 7.29 30.96
C GLY A 27 -1.60 8.15 31.05
N TYR A 28 -1.30 8.88 29.98
CA TYR A 28 -0.07 9.67 29.87
C TYR A 28 -0.32 11.01 29.19
N LEU A 29 0.44 12.02 29.60
CA LEU A 29 0.62 13.22 28.80
C LEU A 29 1.74 12.98 27.79
N VAL A 30 1.47 13.33 26.54
CA VAL A 30 2.35 13.04 25.41
C VAL A 30 2.54 14.26 24.52
N SER A 31 3.68 14.34 23.85
CA SER A 31 3.91 15.30 22.78
C SER A 31 3.74 14.63 21.43
N VAL A 32 3.02 15.27 20.51
CA VAL A 32 2.92 14.89 19.10
C VAL A 32 3.65 15.96 18.30
N ALA A 33 4.52 15.57 17.36
CA ALA A 33 5.45 16.49 16.70
C ALA A 33 4.78 17.73 16.07
N SER A 34 3.55 17.60 15.60
CA SER A 34 2.80 18.68 14.93
C SER A 34 1.59 19.17 15.74
N ILE A 35 1.46 18.79 17.02
CA ILE A 35 0.52 19.40 17.96
C ILE A 35 1.33 20.22 18.96
N ALA A 36 1.17 21.55 18.91
CA ALA A 36 1.95 22.47 19.74
C ALA A 36 1.76 22.26 21.25
N GLN A 37 0.59 21.77 21.67
CA GLN A 37 0.28 21.53 23.06
C GLN A 37 0.36 20.03 23.41
N PRO A 38 0.85 19.68 24.61
CA PRO A 38 0.77 18.31 25.11
C PRO A 38 -0.67 17.79 25.10
N THR A 39 -0.84 16.56 24.63
CA THR A 39 -2.14 15.90 24.52
C THR A 39 -2.22 14.72 25.48
N PHE A 40 -3.42 14.26 25.78
CA PHE A 40 -3.62 13.12 26.67
C PHE A 40 -3.80 11.84 25.87
N MET A 41 -3.11 10.78 26.29
CA MET A 41 -3.25 9.44 25.74
C MET A 41 -3.79 8.47 26.80
N TYR A 42 -4.96 7.88 26.54
CA TYR A 42 -5.49 6.78 27.33
C TYR A 42 -4.71 5.50 27.06
N SER A 43 -4.19 4.88 28.12
CA SER A 43 -3.47 3.61 28.02
C SER A 43 -3.59 2.81 29.32
N SER A 44 -3.70 1.49 29.19
CA SER A 44 -3.51 0.53 30.29
C SER A 44 -2.08 -0.02 30.35
N ASN A 45 -1.23 0.32 29.38
CA ASN A 45 0.14 -0.14 29.29
C ASN A 45 1.08 0.76 30.12
N THR A 46 2.21 0.19 30.53
CA THR A 46 3.23 0.92 31.28
C THR A 46 4.31 1.42 30.33
N TYR A 47 4.53 2.73 30.31
CA TYR A 47 5.56 3.36 29.48
C TYR A 47 6.50 4.20 30.31
N GLU A 48 7.76 4.24 29.87
CA GLU A 48 8.78 5.09 30.48
C GLU A 48 8.70 6.52 29.93
N LYS A 49 9.22 7.46 30.71
CA LYS A 49 9.35 8.85 30.25
C LYS A 49 10.27 8.90 29.02
N ASP A 50 9.95 9.78 28.08
CA ASP A 50 10.64 9.99 26.80
C ASP A 50 10.56 8.81 25.82
N GLN A 51 9.84 7.73 26.17
CA GLN A 51 9.53 6.64 25.27
C GLN A 51 8.60 7.12 24.13
N GLU A 52 8.91 6.72 22.89
CA GLU A 52 8.01 6.91 21.76
C GLU A 52 7.00 5.77 21.66
N VAL A 53 5.73 6.13 21.55
CA VAL A 53 4.60 5.21 21.51
C VAL A 53 3.65 5.60 20.38
N ARG A 54 2.84 4.65 19.91
CA ARG A 54 1.84 4.91 18.88
C ARG A 54 0.48 5.12 19.52
N ALA A 55 -0.23 6.11 19.04
CA ALA A 55 -1.58 6.39 19.48
C ALA A 55 -2.50 6.69 18.30
N ARG A 56 -3.79 6.45 18.49
CA ARG A 56 -4.85 6.80 17.54
C ARG A 56 -5.56 8.04 18.06
N ILE A 57 -5.86 8.97 17.17
CA ILE A 57 -6.70 10.12 17.51
C ILE A 57 -8.13 9.61 17.70
N GLU A 58 -8.63 9.70 18.92
CA GLU A 58 -9.98 9.24 19.27
C GLU A 58 -11.00 10.37 19.13
N SER A 59 -10.64 11.59 19.52
CA SER A 59 -11.46 12.78 19.33
C SER A 59 -10.61 14.03 19.12
N ILE A 60 -11.18 14.99 18.40
CA ILE A 60 -10.63 16.33 18.21
C ILE A 60 -11.73 17.31 18.59
N ASP A 61 -11.49 18.16 19.60
CA ASP A 61 -12.43 19.19 20.04
C ASP A 61 -11.71 20.53 20.28
N SER A 62 -12.46 21.52 20.76
CA SER A 62 -11.93 22.85 21.07
C SER A 62 -10.97 22.87 22.27
N GLU A 63 -10.92 21.80 23.07
CA GLU A 63 -10.07 21.66 24.25
C GLU A 63 -8.78 20.88 23.96
N GLY A 64 -8.74 20.12 22.86
CA GLY A 64 -7.52 19.53 22.31
C GLY A 64 -7.74 18.24 21.53
N VAL A 65 -6.69 17.43 21.47
CA VAL A 65 -6.72 16.10 20.84
C VAL A 65 -6.61 15.05 21.92
N ILE A 66 -7.54 14.09 21.89
CA ILE A 66 -7.51 12.92 22.76
C ILE A 66 -6.98 11.74 21.97
N LEU A 67 -6.00 11.06 22.55
CA LEU A 67 -5.33 9.92 21.98
C LEU A 67 -5.70 8.65 22.74
N LYS A 68 -5.70 7.55 22.02
CA LYS A 68 -5.82 6.20 22.58
C LYS A 68 -4.62 5.40 22.18
N ASP A 69 -4.03 4.72 23.15
CA ASP A 69 -2.90 3.83 22.94
C ASP A 69 -3.21 2.79 21.86
N ALA A 70 -2.39 2.80 20.83
CA ALA A 70 -2.45 1.91 19.68
C ALA A 70 -1.20 1.02 19.59
N SER A 71 -0.42 0.92 20.67
CA SER A 71 0.76 0.05 20.74
C SER A 71 0.40 -1.41 20.51
N ASP A 72 -0.80 -1.81 20.94
CA ASP A 72 -1.34 -3.14 20.69
C ASP A 72 -1.95 -3.34 19.30
N GLU A 73 -2.12 -2.27 18.51
CA GLU A 73 -2.57 -2.42 17.12
C GLU A 73 -1.44 -2.93 16.21
N LEU A 74 -0.18 -2.86 16.67
CA LEU A 74 0.92 -3.66 16.17
C LEU A 74 1.07 -5.00 16.90
N SER A 75 0.77 -5.08 18.20
CA SER A 75 0.86 -6.33 18.98
C SER A 75 -0.23 -7.33 18.65
N GLY A 76 -1.26 -6.89 17.91
CA GLY A 76 -2.34 -7.64 17.30
C GLY A 76 -2.30 -9.12 17.62
N LYS A 77 -2.71 -9.47 18.86
CA LYS A 77 -3.26 -10.79 19.18
C LYS A 77 -4.63 -10.97 18.50
N ARG A 78 -4.78 -10.53 17.25
CA ARG A 78 -5.38 -11.46 16.28
C ARG A 78 -4.40 -12.61 16.25
N LYS A 79 -4.84 -13.84 16.52
CA LYS A 79 -4.05 -15.03 16.19
C LYS A 79 -3.34 -14.78 14.87
N GLN A 80 -2.05 -14.44 14.90
CA GLN A 80 -1.21 -14.43 13.73
C GLN A 80 -1.11 -15.92 13.40
N SER A 81 -2.14 -16.44 12.70
CA SER A 81 -1.79 -17.29 11.59
C SER A 81 -0.81 -16.42 10.82
N GLN A 82 0.46 -16.81 10.77
CA GLN A 82 1.38 -16.31 9.77
C GLN A 82 0.61 -16.30 8.45
N LYS A 83 0.04 -15.15 8.08
CA LYS A 83 -0.61 -15.00 6.80
C LYS A 83 0.59 -15.00 5.88
N ARG A 84 0.88 -16.16 5.30
CA ARG A 84 1.85 -16.27 4.20
C ARG A 84 1.55 -15.10 3.27
N LYS A 85 2.57 -14.26 2.98
CA LYS A 85 2.47 -13.18 2.01
C LYS A 85 1.94 -13.79 0.72
N ARG A 86 0.73 -13.44 0.30
CA ARG A 86 0.17 -13.91 -0.97
C ARG A 86 0.44 -12.84 -2.01
N GLY A 87 0.75 -13.23 -3.24
CA GLY A 87 0.97 -12.25 -4.32
C GLY A 87 -0.21 -11.29 -4.53
N ILE A 88 -1.44 -11.70 -4.17
CA ILE A 88 -2.62 -10.83 -4.19
C ILE A 88 -2.55 -9.69 -3.16
N ASP A 89 -1.80 -9.86 -2.06
CA ASP A 89 -1.71 -8.85 -0.99
C ASP A 89 -0.86 -7.64 -1.44
N LEU A 90 -0.06 -7.81 -2.50
CA LEU A 90 0.67 -6.72 -3.16
C LEU A 90 -0.25 -5.72 -3.87
N PHE A 91 -1.48 -6.12 -4.18
CA PHE A 91 -2.42 -5.24 -4.87
C PHE A 91 -3.06 -4.28 -3.87
N PRO A 92 -2.94 -2.96 -4.09
CA PRO A 92 -3.48 -1.97 -3.18
C PRO A 92 -5.00 -2.12 -3.00
N PRO A 93 -5.51 -2.04 -1.75
CA PRO A 93 -6.94 -1.94 -1.50
C PRO A 93 -7.47 -0.57 -1.98
N PRO A 94 -8.79 -0.37 -2.09
CA PRO A 94 -9.30 0.98 -2.30
C PRO A 94 -8.96 1.88 -1.11
N PHE A 95 -8.71 3.17 -1.36
CA PHE A 95 -8.55 4.18 -0.31
C PHE A 95 -9.75 4.22 0.64
N GLU A 96 -10.96 4.04 0.10
CA GLU A 96 -12.19 3.92 0.86
C GLU A 96 -12.74 2.50 0.70
N PRO A 97 -12.83 1.69 1.78
CA PRO A 97 -13.33 0.32 1.70
C PRO A 97 -14.72 0.17 1.04
N LYS A 98 -15.57 1.20 1.15
CA LYS A 98 -16.92 1.25 0.57
C LYS A 98 -16.93 1.34 -0.96
N LYS A 99 -15.81 1.72 -1.60
CA LYS A 99 -15.70 1.84 -3.07
C LYS A 99 -15.47 0.49 -3.77
N LYS A 100 -15.37 -0.61 -3.02
CA LYS A 100 -15.26 -1.96 -3.57
C LYS A 100 -16.62 -2.47 -4.04
N LYS A 101 -16.76 -2.72 -5.35
CA LYS A 101 -18.00 -3.21 -5.98
C LYS A 101 -17.89 -4.71 -6.23
N ALA A 102 -18.85 -5.49 -5.74
CA ALA A 102 -18.94 -6.91 -6.05
C ALA A 102 -19.64 -7.12 -7.40
N ILE A 103 -19.08 -7.99 -8.24
CA ILE A 103 -19.68 -8.37 -9.52
C ILE A 103 -20.42 -9.70 -9.34
N ARG A 104 -21.71 -9.75 -9.69
CA ARG A 104 -22.55 -10.95 -9.56
C ARG A 104 -23.42 -11.14 -10.80
N GLY A 105 -23.61 -12.39 -11.20
CA GLY A 105 -24.62 -12.79 -12.19
C GLY A 105 -24.40 -12.29 -13.63
N LYS A 106 -23.24 -11.71 -13.94
CA LYS A 106 -22.87 -11.31 -15.30
C LYS A 106 -22.03 -12.40 -15.95
N ALA A 107 -22.13 -12.58 -17.27
CA ALA A 107 -21.27 -13.49 -18.03
C ALA A 107 -19.84 -12.94 -18.19
N LYS A 108 -18.86 -13.82 -18.44
CA LYS A 108 -17.43 -13.47 -18.59
C LYS A 108 -17.23 -12.31 -19.55
N ASN A 109 -17.67 -12.51 -20.80
CA ASN A 109 -17.42 -11.58 -21.89
C ASN A 109 -18.11 -10.23 -21.63
N THR A 110 -19.25 -10.23 -20.93
CA THR A 110 -19.91 -8.99 -20.51
C THR A 110 -19.06 -8.22 -19.50
N ILE A 111 -18.50 -8.89 -18.49
CA ILE A 111 -17.63 -8.25 -17.50
C ILE A 111 -16.40 -7.65 -18.18
N LEU A 112 -15.72 -8.43 -19.03
CA LEU A 112 -14.49 -7.99 -19.69
C LEU A 112 -14.75 -6.87 -20.70
N ALA A 113 -15.84 -6.95 -21.48
CA ALA A 113 -16.23 -5.89 -22.41
C ALA A 113 -16.64 -4.60 -21.68
N GLU A 114 -17.30 -4.67 -20.52
CA GLU A 114 -17.62 -3.49 -19.72
C GLU A 114 -16.35 -2.82 -19.18
N LEU A 115 -15.40 -3.59 -18.66
CA LEU A 115 -14.12 -3.05 -18.16
C LEU A 115 -13.31 -2.39 -19.28
N ALA A 116 -13.28 -3.01 -20.47
CA ALA A 116 -12.61 -2.45 -21.64
C ALA A 116 -13.28 -1.18 -22.16
N SER A 117 -14.60 -1.21 -22.40
CA SER A 117 -15.36 -0.09 -22.99
C SER A 117 -15.47 1.12 -22.06
N GLN A 118 -15.40 0.93 -20.75
CA GLN A 118 -15.37 2.01 -19.77
C GLN A 118 -13.97 2.55 -19.49
N CYS A 119 -12.94 2.03 -20.18
CA CYS A 119 -11.54 2.36 -19.90
C CYS A 119 -11.21 2.21 -18.40
N PHE A 120 -11.65 1.12 -17.78
CA PHE A 120 -11.54 0.95 -16.33
C PHE A 120 -10.07 0.96 -15.87
N THR A 121 -9.76 1.82 -14.89
CA THR A 121 -8.46 1.87 -14.21
C THR A 121 -8.65 1.50 -12.74
N GLY A 122 -7.95 0.46 -12.28
CA GLY A 122 -8.13 -0.06 -10.94
C GLY A 122 -7.68 -1.50 -10.77
N CYS A 123 -8.30 -2.20 -9.82
CA CYS A 123 -7.99 -3.59 -9.54
C CYS A 123 -9.25 -4.45 -9.57
N LEU A 124 -9.14 -5.61 -10.20
CA LEU A 124 -10.08 -6.72 -10.11
C LEU A 124 -9.47 -7.79 -9.21
N THR A 125 -10.24 -8.25 -8.23
CA THR A 125 -9.86 -9.35 -7.33
C THR A 125 -10.85 -10.50 -7.46
N LEU A 126 -10.32 -11.72 -7.45
CA LEU A 126 -11.06 -12.96 -7.58
C LEU A 126 -10.67 -13.92 -6.46
N GLU A 127 -11.67 -14.50 -5.81
CA GLU A 127 -11.51 -15.62 -4.88
C GLU A 127 -12.43 -16.77 -5.32
N ASN A 128 -11.86 -17.92 -5.65
CA ASN A 128 -12.62 -19.11 -6.00
C ASN A 128 -12.53 -20.16 -4.89
N ASN A 129 -13.65 -20.42 -4.24
CA ASN A 129 -13.71 -21.35 -3.12
C ASN A 129 -13.64 -22.82 -3.55
N ARG A 130 -14.10 -23.15 -4.75
CA ARG A 130 -14.09 -24.54 -5.27
C ARG A 130 -12.67 -24.98 -5.59
N GLN A 131 -11.91 -24.11 -6.26
CA GLN A 131 -10.53 -24.39 -6.67
C GLN A 131 -9.50 -23.99 -5.60
N LYS A 132 -9.94 -23.37 -4.50
CA LYS A 132 -9.08 -22.79 -3.45
C LYS A 132 -7.99 -21.90 -4.07
N SER A 133 -8.39 -21.05 -5.01
CA SER A 133 -7.53 -20.15 -5.73
C SER A 133 -7.93 -18.71 -5.50
N ARG A 134 -6.95 -17.82 -5.67
CA ARG A 134 -7.13 -16.38 -5.57
C ARG A 134 -6.29 -15.71 -6.64
N GLY A 135 -6.81 -14.62 -7.16
CA GLY A 135 -6.08 -13.81 -8.09
C GLY A 135 -6.47 -12.35 -8.03
N ALA A 136 -5.60 -11.54 -8.61
CA ALA A 136 -5.81 -10.12 -8.77
C ALA A 136 -5.27 -9.70 -10.13
N MET A 137 -5.96 -8.76 -10.76
CA MET A 137 -5.61 -8.17 -12.04
C MET A 137 -5.62 -6.65 -11.87
N LEU A 138 -4.54 -6.01 -12.28
CA LEU A 138 -4.36 -4.58 -12.33
C LEU A 138 -4.77 -4.12 -13.73
N LEU A 139 -5.68 -3.16 -13.79
CA LEU A 139 -6.26 -2.65 -15.02
C LEU A 139 -5.91 -1.18 -15.20
N TYR A 140 -5.49 -0.81 -16.41
CA TYR A 140 -5.28 0.57 -16.82
C TYR A 140 -5.99 0.79 -18.15
N LEU A 141 -6.93 1.74 -18.20
CA LEU A 141 -7.74 2.03 -19.38
C LEU A 141 -8.36 0.78 -20.01
N GLY A 142 -8.82 -0.15 -19.18
CA GLY A 142 -9.47 -1.39 -19.61
C GLY A 142 -8.53 -2.51 -20.06
N ARG A 143 -7.21 -2.31 -19.97
CA ARG A 143 -6.18 -3.30 -20.33
C ARG A 143 -5.52 -3.89 -19.08
N ALA A 144 -5.14 -5.16 -19.13
CA ALA A 144 -4.42 -5.82 -18.04
C ALA A 144 -2.94 -5.40 -18.05
N VAL A 145 -2.52 -4.68 -17.01
CA VAL A 145 -1.13 -4.23 -16.84
C VAL A 145 -0.38 -5.02 -15.76
N GLY A 146 -1.05 -5.96 -15.11
CA GLY A 146 -0.46 -6.88 -14.14
C GLY A 146 -1.47 -7.92 -13.73
N CYS A 147 -1.03 -9.16 -13.54
CA CYS A 147 -1.92 -10.22 -13.08
C CYS A 147 -1.16 -11.19 -12.20
N VAL A 148 -1.78 -11.57 -11.08
CA VAL A 148 -1.28 -12.62 -10.21
C VAL A 148 -2.40 -13.61 -9.97
N HIS A 149 -2.10 -14.88 -10.19
CA HIS A 149 -2.98 -15.97 -9.80
C HIS A 149 -2.20 -16.98 -8.96
N THR A 150 -2.82 -17.44 -7.87
CA THR A 150 -2.24 -18.44 -6.97
C THR A 150 -3.29 -19.48 -6.59
N SER A 151 -2.87 -20.73 -6.48
CA SER A 151 -3.74 -21.83 -6.04
C SER A 151 -2.97 -22.81 -5.16
N MET A 152 -3.68 -23.69 -4.45
CA MET A 152 -3.03 -24.77 -3.70
C MET A 152 -2.16 -25.69 -4.57
N LYS A 153 -2.47 -25.80 -5.87
CA LYS A 153 -1.70 -26.60 -6.84
C LYS A 153 -0.53 -25.83 -7.45
N ARG A 154 -0.62 -24.50 -7.49
CA ARG A 154 0.38 -23.58 -8.04
C ARG A 154 0.60 -22.44 -7.05
N PRO A 155 1.45 -22.66 -6.03
CA PRO A 155 1.67 -21.69 -4.97
C PRO A 155 2.59 -20.54 -5.40
N MET A 156 3.38 -20.73 -6.46
CA MET A 156 4.24 -19.71 -7.04
C MET A 156 3.45 -18.83 -8.00
N THR A 157 3.79 -17.55 -8.04
CA THR A 157 3.23 -16.58 -8.99
C THR A 157 3.85 -16.80 -10.36
N GLU A 158 3.01 -16.91 -11.39
CA GLU A 158 3.42 -17.03 -12.79
C GLU A 158 3.57 -15.65 -13.43
N SER A 159 4.00 -15.60 -14.70
CA SER A 159 4.03 -14.35 -15.46
C SER A 159 2.63 -13.74 -15.61
N THR A 160 2.54 -12.46 -15.98
CA THR A 160 1.23 -11.81 -16.21
C THR A 160 0.41 -12.55 -17.29
N PRO A 161 0.94 -12.89 -18.48
CA PRO A 161 0.22 -13.68 -19.48
C PRO A 161 -0.32 -15.01 -18.93
N ASP A 162 0.53 -15.82 -18.29
CA ASP A 162 0.13 -17.12 -17.75
C ASP A 162 -0.92 -16.98 -16.64
N SER A 163 -0.75 -15.96 -15.79
CA SER A 163 -1.71 -15.64 -14.74
C SER A 163 -3.06 -15.21 -15.33
N LEU A 164 -3.09 -14.49 -16.45
CA LEU A 164 -4.33 -14.14 -17.16
C LEU A 164 -5.01 -15.38 -17.74
N GLU A 165 -4.25 -16.25 -18.42
CA GLU A 165 -4.77 -17.50 -18.99
C GLU A 165 -5.43 -18.39 -17.93
N THR A 166 -4.89 -18.39 -16.70
CA THR A 166 -5.44 -19.19 -15.60
C THR A 166 -6.55 -18.48 -14.82
N LEU A 167 -6.54 -17.15 -14.73
CA LEU A 167 -7.53 -16.36 -13.97
C LEU A 167 -8.81 -16.11 -14.78
N LEU A 168 -8.70 -15.75 -16.05
CA LEU A 168 -9.84 -15.36 -16.89
C LEU A 168 -10.91 -16.46 -17.03
N PRO A 169 -10.58 -17.77 -17.12
CA PRO A 169 -11.58 -18.83 -17.12
C PRO A 169 -12.38 -18.93 -15.81
N LEU A 170 -11.87 -18.38 -14.70
CA LEU A 170 -12.57 -18.36 -13.41
C LEU A 170 -13.59 -17.23 -13.32
N VAL A 171 -13.60 -16.30 -14.28
CA VAL A 171 -14.57 -15.21 -14.38
C VAL A 171 -15.70 -15.66 -15.31
N PRO A 172 -16.96 -15.81 -14.85
CA PRO A 172 -17.48 -15.95 -13.49
C PRO A 172 -17.92 -17.41 -13.28
N ASP A 173 -17.00 -18.25 -12.81
CA ASP A 173 -17.34 -19.60 -12.38
C ASP A 173 -18.26 -19.54 -11.14
N ALA A 174 -19.13 -20.54 -10.97
CA ALA A 174 -20.12 -20.59 -9.88
C ALA A 174 -19.49 -20.61 -8.47
N GLY A 175 -18.17 -20.85 -8.35
CA GLY A 175 -17.41 -20.76 -7.11
C GLY A 175 -16.67 -19.44 -6.88
N SER A 176 -16.72 -18.50 -7.83
CA SER A 176 -15.92 -17.27 -7.83
C SER A 176 -16.66 -16.10 -7.19
N LYS A 177 -15.97 -15.40 -6.28
CA LYS A 177 -16.32 -14.08 -5.79
C LYS A 177 -15.43 -13.07 -6.49
N ILE A 178 -16.04 -12.18 -7.25
CA ILE A 178 -15.33 -11.16 -8.02
C ILE A 178 -15.67 -9.79 -7.45
N SER A 179 -14.65 -8.96 -7.30
CA SER A 179 -14.82 -7.58 -6.88
C SER A 179 -13.84 -6.67 -7.58
N ILE A 180 -14.32 -5.48 -7.93
CA ILE A 180 -13.52 -4.43 -8.55
C ILE A 180 -13.49 -3.19 -7.66
N HIS A 181 -12.41 -2.43 -7.74
CA HIS A 181 -12.34 -1.10 -7.18
C HIS A 181 -11.43 -0.22 -8.03
N GLU A 182 -11.80 1.04 -8.15
CA GLU A 182 -11.01 2.04 -8.87
C GLU A 182 -9.78 2.41 -8.05
N LEU A 183 -8.69 2.67 -8.75
CA LEU A 183 -7.45 3.23 -8.21
C LEU A 183 -7.01 4.35 -9.16
N PRO A 184 -6.35 5.39 -8.62
CA PRO A 184 -5.85 6.45 -9.48
C PRO A 184 -4.64 6.00 -10.32
N ASP A 185 -4.42 6.69 -11.43
CA ASP A 185 -3.28 6.48 -12.33
C ASP A 185 -1.94 6.56 -11.58
N GLU A 186 -1.85 7.47 -10.60
CA GLU A 186 -0.68 7.67 -9.75
C GLU A 186 -0.33 6.47 -8.87
N ILE A 187 -1.20 5.45 -8.80
CA ILE A 187 -0.95 4.16 -8.16
C ILE A 187 -0.84 3.05 -9.20
N VAL A 188 -1.77 3.00 -10.15
CA VAL A 188 -1.84 1.91 -11.13
C VAL A 188 -0.59 1.86 -12.00
N LEU A 189 -0.13 3.01 -12.51
CA LEU A 189 1.03 3.04 -13.41
C LEU A 189 2.34 2.70 -12.68
N PRO A 190 2.64 3.25 -11.49
CA PRO A 190 3.74 2.74 -10.67
C PRO A 190 3.65 1.24 -10.41
N MET A 191 2.50 0.73 -9.98
CA MET A 191 2.29 -0.71 -9.74
C MET A 191 2.51 -1.57 -10.99
N ALA A 192 2.14 -1.09 -12.18
CA ALA A 192 2.39 -1.78 -13.44
C ALA A 192 3.89 -2.04 -13.68
N SER A 193 4.78 -1.21 -13.12
CA SER A 193 6.24 -1.39 -13.23
C SER A 193 6.72 -2.71 -12.61
N ILE A 194 5.99 -3.30 -11.65
CA ILE A 194 6.31 -4.64 -11.11
C ILE A 194 6.24 -5.71 -12.21
N PHE A 195 5.31 -5.54 -13.16
CA PHE A 195 4.96 -6.56 -14.14
C PHE A 195 5.53 -6.28 -15.53
N LEU A 196 5.54 -5.01 -15.93
CA LEU A 196 5.92 -4.55 -17.26
C LEU A 196 7.16 -3.64 -17.24
N GLY A 197 7.63 -3.27 -16.05
CA GLY A 197 8.81 -2.45 -15.89
C GLY A 197 10.10 -3.25 -16.03
N TYR A 198 11.22 -2.53 -16.11
CA TYR A 198 12.54 -3.13 -15.98
C TYR A 198 13.04 -2.95 -14.55
N PRO A 199 13.57 -4.01 -13.92
CA PRO A 199 14.23 -3.88 -12.63
C PRO A 199 15.55 -3.12 -12.80
N VAL A 200 15.83 -2.21 -11.87
CA VAL A 200 17.11 -1.52 -11.80
C VAL A 200 18.09 -2.41 -11.04
N ALA A 201 19.01 -3.04 -11.76
CA ALA A 201 20.05 -3.85 -11.13
C ALA A 201 20.99 -2.96 -10.30
N ARG A 202 21.17 -3.32 -9.03
CA ARG A 202 22.08 -2.63 -8.11
C ARG A 202 23.46 -3.26 -8.15
N GLN A 203 24.48 -2.42 -8.23
CA GLN A 203 25.90 -2.81 -8.13
C GLN A 203 26.65 -1.93 -7.11
N ASP A 204 25.93 -1.03 -6.46
CA ASP A 204 26.40 -0.14 -5.41
C ASP A 204 26.43 -0.83 -4.03
N ASP A 205 27.05 -0.15 -3.07
CA ASP A 205 27.11 -0.52 -1.65
C ASP A 205 26.16 0.32 -0.78
N TYR A 206 25.18 1.01 -1.39
CA TYR A 206 24.26 1.86 -0.65
C TYR A 206 23.36 1.05 0.29
N THR A 207 23.04 1.63 1.45
CA THR A 207 21.91 1.14 2.24
C THR A 207 20.60 1.41 1.50
N ALA A 208 19.50 0.74 1.89
CA ALA A 208 18.20 1.04 1.30
C ALA A 208 17.79 2.52 1.46
N LEU A 209 18.18 3.17 2.56
CA LEU A 209 17.89 4.60 2.76
C LEU A 209 18.72 5.47 1.83
N ASP A 210 20.04 5.24 1.75
CA ASP A 210 20.91 6.03 0.87
C ASP A 210 20.49 5.86 -0.60
N TYR A 211 20.12 4.63 -1.00
CA TYR A 211 19.63 4.38 -2.35
C TYR A 211 18.27 5.03 -2.61
N LEU A 212 17.36 5.04 -1.62
CA LEU A 212 16.09 5.77 -1.70
C LEU A 212 16.33 7.28 -1.90
N GLU A 213 17.27 7.85 -1.15
CA GLU A 213 17.65 9.27 -1.25
C GLU A 213 18.34 9.62 -2.56
N TYR A 214 19.03 8.67 -3.18
CA TYR A 214 19.62 8.82 -4.51
C TYR A 214 18.59 8.67 -5.64
N ILE A 215 17.78 7.60 -5.61
CA ILE A 215 16.93 7.22 -6.74
C ILE A 215 15.72 8.14 -6.88
N CYS A 216 15.18 8.68 -5.78
CA CYS A 216 14.04 9.60 -5.83
C CYS A 216 14.36 10.89 -6.60
N PRO A 217 15.46 11.62 -6.31
CA PRO A 217 15.89 12.76 -7.14
C PRO A 217 16.11 12.39 -8.61
N TRP A 218 16.77 11.27 -8.90
CA TRP A 218 16.99 10.82 -10.28
C TRP A 218 15.66 10.58 -11.02
N LEU A 219 14.69 9.92 -10.37
CA LEU A 219 13.35 9.73 -10.92
C LEU A 219 12.61 11.06 -11.12
N SER A 220 12.79 12.02 -10.22
CA SER A 220 12.24 13.37 -10.33
C SER A 220 12.76 14.10 -11.56
N GLU A 221 14.08 14.11 -11.77
CA GLU A 221 14.73 14.75 -12.92
C GLU A 221 14.29 14.13 -14.25
N ASN A 222 14.12 12.80 -14.28
CA ASN A 222 13.75 12.04 -15.47
C ASN A 222 12.23 11.88 -15.66
N ARG A 223 11.41 12.46 -14.77
CA ARG A 223 9.95 12.27 -14.74
C ARG A 223 9.53 10.79 -14.81
N GLY A 224 10.28 9.93 -14.13
CA GLY A 224 10.08 8.48 -14.17
C GLY A 224 8.75 8.05 -13.55
N ILE A 225 8.19 6.95 -14.06
CA ILE A 225 7.13 6.20 -13.39
C ILE A 225 7.77 4.93 -12.86
N ALA A 226 7.70 4.71 -11.56
CA ALA A 226 8.40 3.60 -10.92
C ALA A 226 7.71 3.16 -9.64
N ILE A 227 7.97 1.91 -9.29
CA ILE A 227 7.67 1.37 -7.96
C ILE A 227 8.97 1.01 -7.26
N LEU A 228 9.05 1.39 -6.00
CA LEU A 228 10.18 1.06 -5.14
C LEU A 228 9.65 0.16 -4.05
N ALA A 229 10.11 -1.09 -4.02
CA ALA A 229 9.72 -2.08 -3.04
C ALA A 229 10.78 -2.13 -1.94
N VAL A 230 10.43 -1.63 -0.75
CA VAL A 230 11.25 -1.80 0.44
C VAL A 230 10.83 -3.08 1.14
N THR A 231 11.76 -4.00 1.37
CA THR A 231 11.54 -5.19 2.21
C THR A 231 12.29 -5.01 3.52
N PHE A 232 11.55 -5.02 4.63
CA PHE A 232 12.09 -4.89 5.97
C PHE A 232 12.47 -6.28 6.52
N ALA A 233 13.66 -6.38 7.11
CA ALA A 233 14.21 -7.62 7.66
C ALA A 233 13.73 -7.87 9.09
N LYS A 234 13.68 -6.82 9.93
CA LYS A 234 13.36 -6.93 11.37
C LYS A 234 11.88 -7.10 11.65
N ALA A 235 11.04 -6.48 10.82
CA ALA A 235 9.62 -6.77 10.75
C ALA A 235 9.39 -7.23 9.32
N PRO A 236 8.93 -8.47 9.05
CA PRO A 236 8.82 -9.02 7.69
C PRO A 236 7.69 -8.32 6.93
N ALA A 237 7.92 -7.05 6.61
CA ALA A 237 6.98 -6.12 6.04
C ALA A 237 7.49 -5.65 4.68
N THR A 238 6.59 -5.22 3.81
CA THR A 238 6.89 -4.69 2.50
C THR A 238 6.16 -3.37 2.31
N ALA A 239 6.92 -2.32 1.99
CA ALA A 239 6.37 -1.04 1.55
C ALA A 239 6.52 -0.92 0.03
N LEU A 240 5.43 -0.63 -0.65
CA LEU A 240 5.42 -0.32 -2.08
C LEU A 240 5.28 1.19 -2.25
N ILE A 241 6.36 1.86 -2.63
CA ILE A 241 6.42 3.31 -2.83
C ILE A 241 6.06 3.62 -4.29
N PHE A 242 5.11 4.52 -4.49
CA PHE A 242 4.63 4.94 -5.80
C PHE A 242 5.32 6.24 -6.23
N ILE A 243 6.07 6.18 -7.33
CA ILE A 243 6.62 7.34 -8.00
C ILE A 243 5.92 7.52 -9.34
N TYR A 244 5.19 8.62 -9.50
CA TYR A 244 4.47 8.95 -10.72
C TYR A 244 5.00 10.26 -11.31
N LYS A 245 5.51 10.19 -12.54
CA LYS A 245 6.11 11.34 -13.25
C LYS A 245 7.18 12.05 -12.42
N GLY A 246 7.97 11.28 -11.68
CA GLY A 246 9.05 11.75 -10.83
C GLY A 246 8.62 12.22 -9.43
N MET A 247 7.32 12.22 -9.12
CA MET A 247 6.80 12.64 -7.83
C MET A 247 6.42 11.45 -6.97
N PHE A 248 6.73 11.52 -5.68
CA PHE A 248 6.15 10.60 -4.70
C PHE A 248 4.66 10.88 -4.54
N THR A 249 3.82 9.85 -4.72
CA THR A 249 2.35 9.96 -4.64
C THR A 249 1.77 9.16 -3.49
N GLY A 250 2.57 8.31 -2.87
CA GLY A 250 2.22 7.54 -1.68
C GLY A 250 3.03 6.26 -1.56
N ALA A 251 2.84 5.55 -0.46
CA ALA A 251 3.33 4.20 -0.27
C ALA A 251 2.23 3.31 0.32
N TYR A 252 2.25 2.03 -0.01
CA TYR A 252 1.36 1.02 0.53
C TYR A 252 2.15 0.05 1.40
N LEU A 253 1.80 0.00 2.69
CA LEU A 253 2.33 -0.97 3.65
C LEU A 253 1.50 -2.25 3.57
N VAL A 254 2.02 -3.27 2.89
CA VAL A 254 1.30 -4.48 2.49
C VAL A 254 0.67 -5.19 3.70
N GLU A 255 1.42 -5.35 4.78
CA GLU A 255 1.01 -6.12 5.96
C GLU A 255 -0.03 -5.40 6.81
N HIS A 256 -0.02 -4.06 6.76
CA HIS A 256 -0.98 -3.23 7.46
C HIS A 256 -2.20 -2.87 6.60
N ALA A 257 -2.16 -3.21 5.32
CA ALA A 257 -3.14 -2.78 4.32
C ALA A 257 -3.41 -1.27 4.39
N ALA A 258 -2.34 -0.47 4.59
CA ALA A 258 -2.43 0.95 4.91
C ALA A 258 -1.59 1.80 3.96
N TYR A 259 -2.08 3.01 3.68
CA TYR A 259 -1.36 3.99 2.88
C TYR A 259 -0.57 4.97 3.74
N VAL A 260 0.59 5.37 3.25
CA VAL A 260 1.44 6.42 3.80
C VAL A 260 1.62 7.47 2.71
N LEU A 261 1.14 8.70 2.96
CA LEU A 261 1.18 9.80 1.98
C LEU A 261 2.36 10.76 2.22
N ASP A 262 3.26 10.41 3.13
CA ASP A 262 4.44 11.21 3.47
C ASP A 262 5.70 10.36 3.31
N LEU A 263 6.58 10.78 2.40
CA LEU A 263 7.83 10.09 2.12
C LEU A 263 8.77 10.07 3.34
N ASN A 264 8.73 11.10 4.20
CA ASN A 264 9.59 11.15 5.38
C ASN A 264 9.25 10.03 6.37
N LYS A 265 7.96 9.71 6.54
CA LYS A 265 7.52 8.56 7.34
C LYS A 265 8.05 7.24 6.78
N VAL A 266 8.08 7.09 5.46
CA VAL A 266 8.68 5.89 4.84
C VAL A 266 10.18 5.85 5.11
N LYS A 267 10.90 6.97 4.91
CA LYS A 267 12.34 7.08 5.19
C LYS A 267 12.67 6.76 6.65
N GLU A 268 11.85 7.20 7.60
CA GLU A 268 11.99 6.87 9.02
C GLU A 268 11.86 5.36 9.26
N LEU A 269 10.87 4.70 8.63
CA LEU A 269 10.74 3.24 8.71
C LEU A 269 11.98 2.54 8.16
N VAL A 270 12.52 2.98 7.01
CA VAL A 270 13.76 2.41 6.43
C VAL A 270 14.96 2.65 7.36
N ARG A 271 15.07 3.84 7.96
CA ARG A 271 16.17 4.18 8.88
C ARG A 271 16.22 3.27 10.11
N LEU A 272 15.06 2.86 10.62
CA LEU A 272 14.97 1.95 11.77
C LEU A 272 15.43 0.51 11.44
N ASP A 273 15.40 0.14 10.16
CA ASP A 273 15.82 -1.17 9.68
C ASP A 273 17.01 -1.10 8.72
N ARG A 274 18.22 -1.11 9.30
CA ARG A 274 19.49 -1.07 8.55
C ARG A 274 19.70 -2.26 7.60
N GLU A 275 18.92 -3.33 7.76
CA GLU A 275 18.97 -4.53 6.91
C GLU A 275 17.86 -4.54 5.85
N ALA A 276 17.07 -3.46 5.77
CA ALA A 276 16.07 -3.34 4.72
C ALA A 276 16.74 -3.37 3.33
N SER A 277 16.07 -4.03 2.38
CA SER A 277 16.43 -3.98 0.97
C SER A 277 15.50 -3.05 0.22
N LEU A 278 16.01 -2.47 -0.87
CA LEU A 278 15.23 -1.64 -1.78
C LEU A 278 15.44 -2.13 -3.22
N ASP A 279 14.34 -2.60 -3.80
CA ASP A 279 14.24 -2.98 -5.20
C ASP A 279 13.46 -1.90 -5.97
N VAL A 280 13.89 -1.59 -7.19
CA VAL A 280 13.27 -0.55 -8.01
C VAL A 280 12.90 -1.15 -9.35
N ALA A 281 11.67 -0.92 -9.79
CA ALA A 281 11.24 -1.23 -11.15
C ALA A 281 10.65 0.03 -11.79
N ILE A 282 11.15 0.36 -12.98
CA ILE A 282 10.77 1.57 -13.73
C ILE A 282 9.91 1.15 -14.91
N LEU A 283 8.78 1.83 -15.11
CA LEU A 283 7.94 1.65 -16.28
C LEU A 283 8.55 2.38 -17.49
N PRO A 284 8.84 1.69 -18.60
CA PRO A 284 9.35 2.33 -19.81
C PRO A 284 8.35 3.37 -20.36
N PRO A 285 8.79 4.59 -20.69
CA PRO A 285 7.92 5.62 -21.26
C PRO A 285 7.37 5.22 -22.64
N GLU A 286 8.04 4.31 -23.35
CA GLU A 286 7.67 3.85 -24.70
C GLU A 286 6.40 2.99 -24.71
N LEU A 287 5.97 2.44 -23.57
CA LEU A 287 4.78 1.58 -23.50
C LEU A 287 3.48 2.34 -23.81
N GLY A 288 3.46 3.67 -23.66
CA GLY A 288 2.44 4.56 -24.23
C GLY A 288 0.98 4.11 -24.05
N PRO A 289 0.09 4.36 -25.05
CA PRO A 289 -1.32 3.98 -24.99
C PRO A 289 -1.58 2.47 -25.16
N ASP A 290 -0.58 1.71 -25.60
CA ASP A 290 -0.66 0.27 -25.80
C ASP A 290 -0.22 -0.55 -24.58
N LEU A 291 -0.05 0.12 -23.43
CA LEU A 291 0.34 -0.50 -22.18
C LEU A 291 -0.64 -1.63 -21.78
N GLY A 292 -0.10 -2.85 -21.70
CA GLY A 292 -0.82 -4.01 -21.18
C GLY A 292 -1.54 -4.87 -22.23
N TYR A 293 -2.09 -5.97 -21.74
CA TYR A 293 -2.75 -7.00 -22.52
C TYR A 293 -4.24 -6.69 -22.69
N THR A 294 -4.81 -7.05 -23.84
CA THR A 294 -6.25 -7.00 -24.04
C THR A 294 -6.94 -8.12 -23.26
N LEU A 295 -8.22 -7.95 -22.94
CA LEU A 295 -8.99 -8.89 -22.12
C LEU A 295 -9.79 -9.90 -22.97
N ASP A 296 -9.78 -9.75 -24.30
CA ASP A 296 -10.55 -10.52 -25.27
C ASP A 296 -9.80 -11.74 -25.85
#